data_AF-A0A498F012-F1
#
_entry.id   AF-A0A498F012-F1
#
_cell.length_a   1.000
_cell.length_b   1.000
_cell.length_c   1.000
_cell.angle_alpha   90.00
_cell.angle_beta   90.00
_cell.angle_gamma   90.00
#
_symmetry.space_group_name_H-M   'P 1'
#
loop_
_entity.id
_entity.type
_entity.pdbx_description
1 polymer ?
#
loop_
_entity_poly.entity_id
_entity_poly.type
_entity_poly.pdbx_seq_one_letter_code
_entity_poly.pdbx_strand_id
1 'polypeptide(L)'
;PGTGKCQKYDTEVTLADGTERAIGDIVESNLEDPIEVDDGVYEPADIGVQTVTESGAVETGTATKVWKREAPDRMHRISMASGREVEVTPSHPLFKQLNRGLSPRRADQLAEGDLIAVPENIDADWDDSLDVSFQQVEAYNANSFTPPTRVDPTLARLLGYIIAE
;
A
#
# COMPACT_ATOMS: atom_id res chain seq x y z
N PRO A 1 -8.60 -17.77 18.42
CA PRO A 1 -7.46 -18.56 17.89
C PRO A 1 -6.97 -17.94 16.57
N GLY A 2 -6.02 -17.00 16.69
CA GLY A 2 -5.47 -16.25 15.56
C GLY A 2 -4.60 -17.16 14.70
N THR A 3 -4.96 -17.29 13.42
CA THR A 3 -4.35 -18.24 12.48
C THR A 3 -2.96 -17.84 11.97
N GLY A 4 -2.19 -17.04 12.72
CA GLY A 4 -0.81 -16.66 12.35
C GLY A 4 -0.68 -16.00 10.98
N LYS A 5 -1.68 -15.24 10.53
CA LYS A 5 -1.71 -14.60 9.20
C LYS A 5 -1.04 -13.23 9.31
N CYS A 6 0.22 -13.14 8.93
CA CYS A 6 1.01 -11.90 9.04
C CYS A 6 1.87 -11.71 7.79
N GLN A 7 2.38 -10.49 7.62
CA GLN A 7 3.33 -10.11 6.58
C GLN A 7 4.63 -9.64 7.25
N LYS A 8 5.72 -9.56 6.50
CA LYS A 8 7.00 -9.04 6.99
C LYS A 8 6.90 -7.53 7.25
N TYR A 9 7.69 -7.04 8.22
CA TYR A 9 7.71 -5.65 8.68
C TYR A 9 7.82 -4.62 7.55
N ASP A 10 8.70 -4.86 6.58
CA ASP A 10 9.00 -3.98 5.45
C ASP A 10 8.04 -4.17 4.26
N THR A 11 6.92 -4.85 4.45
CA THR A 11 5.88 -4.93 3.42
C THR A 11 5.20 -3.57 3.28
N GLU A 12 5.30 -2.97 2.11
CA GLU A 12 4.60 -1.71 1.79
C GLU A 12 3.08 -1.93 1.71
N VAL A 13 2.34 -1.06 2.40
CA VAL A 13 0.87 -1.01 2.39
C VAL A 13 0.45 0.33 1.80
N THR A 14 -0.46 0.29 0.82
CA THR A 14 -1.07 1.49 0.26
C THR A 14 -2.21 1.98 1.15
N LEU A 15 -2.06 3.20 1.67
CA LEU A 15 -3.07 3.88 2.50
C LEU A 15 -4.17 4.50 1.64
N ALA A 16 -5.24 4.98 2.29
CA ALA A 16 -6.39 5.59 1.61
C ALA A 16 -6.02 6.80 0.73
N ASP A 17 -5.01 7.57 1.13
CA ASP A 17 -4.47 8.72 0.40
C ASP A 17 -3.50 8.33 -0.73
N GLY A 18 -3.27 7.02 -0.90
CA GLY A 18 -2.41 6.45 -1.94
C GLY A 18 -0.94 6.41 -1.57
N THR A 19 -0.55 6.94 -0.41
CA THR A 19 0.82 6.80 0.09
C THR A 19 1.14 5.35 0.43
N GLU A 20 2.39 4.95 0.22
CA GLU A 20 2.90 3.64 0.64
C GLU A 20 3.76 3.80 1.90
N ARG A 21 3.50 2.93 2.88
CA ARG A 21 4.31 2.84 4.10
C ARG A 21 4.49 1.39 4.52
N ALA A 22 5.65 1.09 5.10
CA ALA A 22 5.91 -0.22 5.70
C ALA A 22 4.87 -0.55 6.78
N ILE A 23 4.27 -1.75 6.69
CA ILE A 23 3.25 -2.22 7.63
C ILE A 23 3.77 -2.24 9.07
N GLY A 24 5.07 -2.50 9.25
CA GLY A 24 5.73 -2.44 10.53
C GLY A 24 5.68 -1.05 11.16
N ASP A 25 6.03 -0.01 10.41
CA ASP A 25 5.98 1.37 10.90
C ASP A 25 4.54 1.79 11.24
N ILE A 26 3.57 1.38 10.41
CA ILE A 26 2.14 1.61 10.67
C ILE A 26 1.72 0.95 11.98
N VAL A 27 2.13 -0.31 12.20
CA VAL A 27 1.77 -1.05 13.42
C VAL A 27 2.44 -0.43 14.64
N GLU A 28 3.76 -0.21 14.63
CA GLU A 28 4.47 0.36 15.79
C GLU A 28 3.96 1.76 16.16
N SER A 29 3.58 2.60 15.18
CA SER A 29 3.06 3.93 15.47
C SER A 29 1.64 3.95 16.04
N ASN A 30 0.94 2.81 16.05
CA ASN A 30 -0.43 2.67 16.54
C ASN A 30 -0.53 1.71 17.75
N LEU A 31 0.62 1.30 18.32
CA LEU A 31 0.68 0.49 19.54
C LEU A 31 1.09 1.37 20.72
N GLU A 32 0.13 2.07 21.31
CA GLU A 32 0.36 2.94 22.48
C GLU A 32 0.11 2.21 23.80
N ASP A 33 -1.04 1.53 23.91
CA ASP A 33 -1.44 0.72 25.08
C ASP A 33 -2.05 -0.62 24.61
N PRO A 34 -1.21 -1.53 24.11
CA PRO A 34 -1.70 -2.66 23.34
C PRO A 34 -2.18 -3.80 24.23
N ILE A 35 -3.16 -4.55 23.72
CA ILE A 35 -3.73 -5.71 24.40
C ILE A 35 -2.89 -6.95 24.10
N GLU A 36 -2.35 -7.57 25.15
CA GLU A 36 -1.56 -8.79 25.04
C GLU A 36 -2.40 -10.01 24.65
N VAL A 37 -1.82 -10.86 23.80
CA VAL A 37 -2.33 -12.18 23.44
C VAL A 37 -1.22 -13.22 23.56
N ASP A 38 -1.54 -14.49 23.28
CA ASP A 38 -0.63 -15.63 23.46
C ASP A 38 0.67 -15.54 22.63
N ASP A 39 0.61 -14.92 21.46
CA ASP A 39 1.71 -14.86 20.49
C ASP A 39 2.00 -13.44 19.97
N GLY A 40 1.66 -12.42 20.77
CA GLY A 40 1.90 -11.02 20.41
C GLY A 40 0.95 -10.04 21.09
N VAL A 41 0.65 -8.96 20.37
CA VAL A 41 -0.20 -7.86 20.84
C VAL A 41 -1.09 -7.33 19.72
N TYR A 42 -2.18 -6.67 20.08
CA TYR A 42 -3.01 -5.93 19.14
C TYR A 42 -3.61 -4.69 19.79
N GLU A 43 -3.99 -3.73 18.95
CA GLU A 43 -4.70 -2.52 19.41
C GLU A 43 -5.77 -2.12 18.37
N PRO A 44 -6.95 -1.63 18.80
CA PRO A 44 -7.91 -1.00 17.90
C PRO A 44 -7.27 0.18 17.17
N ALA A 45 -7.58 0.32 15.89
CA ALA A 45 -7.09 1.41 15.06
C ALA A 45 -8.20 1.87 14.11
N ASP A 46 -8.04 3.05 13.52
CA ASP A 46 -8.91 3.57 12.47
C ASP A 46 -8.01 4.12 11.36
N ILE A 47 -7.59 3.23 10.46
CA ILE A 47 -6.62 3.55 9.40
C ILE A 47 -7.28 3.28 8.05
N GLY A 48 -7.35 4.30 7.22
CA GLY A 48 -7.80 4.16 5.83
C GLY A 48 -6.76 3.43 4.98
N VAL A 49 -7.16 2.39 4.26
CA VAL A 49 -6.30 1.57 3.41
C VAL A 49 -6.97 1.27 2.07
N GLN A 50 -6.17 1.03 1.04
CA GLN A 50 -6.69 0.48 -0.22
C GLN A 50 -6.93 -1.03 -0.05
N THR A 51 -8.11 -1.49 -0.45
CA THR A 51 -8.53 -2.90 -0.37
C THR A 51 -9.16 -3.35 -1.69
N VAL A 52 -9.42 -4.65 -1.81
CA VAL A 52 -10.04 -5.24 -2.99
C VAL A 52 -11.37 -5.89 -2.63
N THR A 53 -12.40 -5.61 -3.43
CA THR A 53 -13.72 -6.24 -3.33
C THR A 53 -13.70 -7.67 -3.87
N GLU A 54 -14.74 -8.46 -3.59
CA GLU A 54 -14.90 -9.79 -4.21
C GLU A 54 -14.94 -9.73 -5.75
N SER A 55 -15.36 -8.60 -6.32
CA SER A 55 -15.41 -8.38 -7.76
C SER A 55 -14.04 -8.05 -8.38
N GLY A 56 -13.03 -7.79 -7.56
CA GLY A 56 -11.69 -7.37 -7.98
C GLY A 56 -11.52 -5.85 -8.13
N ALA A 57 -12.55 -5.05 -7.89
CA ALA A 57 -12.44 -3.59 -7.83
C ALA A 57 -11.66 -3.16 -6.58
N VAL A 58 -10.81 -2.15 -6.73
CA VAL A 58 -10.09 -1.50 -5.64
C VAL A 58 -10.98 -0.41 -5.02
N GLU A 59 -11.00 -0.33 -3.70
CA GLU A 59 -11.73 0.70 -2.94
C GLU A 59 -11.01 1.05 -1.64
N THR A 60 -11.40 2.17 -1.01
CA THR A 60 -10.93 2.51 0.33
C THR A 60 -11.72 1.73 1.40
N GLY A 61 -11.00 1.08 2.30
CA GLY A 61 -11.54 0.42 3.49
C GLY A 61 -10.88 0.93 4.78
N THR A 62 -11.38 0.47 5.91
CA THR A 62 -10.84 0.81 7.25
C THR A 62 -10.22 -0.42 7.91
N ALA A 63 -8.93 -0.34 8.21
CA ALA A 63 -8.26 -1.29 9.11
C ALA A 63 -8.64 -0.94 10.56
N THR A 64 -9.39 -1.83 11.20
CA THR A 64 -9.98 -1.59 12.53
C THR A 64 -9.06 -1.99 13.69
N LYS A 65 -7.96 -2.69 13.40
CA LYS A 65 -6.99 -3.19 14.37
C LYS A 65 -5.62 -3.32 13.72
N VAL A 66 -4.59 -3.02 14.50
CA VAL A 66 -3.20 -3.39 14.19
C VAL A 66 -2.79 -4.60 15.02
N TRP A 67 -1.97 -5.46 14.43
CA TRP A 67 -1.49 -6.69 15.07
C TRP A 67 0.02 -6.79 14.92
N LYS A 68 0.70 -7.13 16.02
CA LYS A 68 2.13 -7.47 16.04
C LYS A 68 2.27 -8.84 16.67
N ARG A 69 2.85 -9.79 15.95
CA ARG A 69 2.98 -11.18 16.40
C ARG A 69 4.42 -11.67 16.27
N GLU A 70 4.76 -12.65 17.08
CA GLU A 70 6.02 -13.37 16.93
C GLU A 70 6.06 -14.06 15.56
N ALA A 71 7.18 -13.88 14.85
CA ALA A 71 7.36 -14.50 13.55
C ALA A 71 7.44 -16.03 13.71
N PRO A 72 6.76 -16.80 12.86
CA PRO A 72 6.91 -18.25 12.86
C PRO A 72 8.31 -18.67 12.41
N ASP A 73 8.68 -19.93 12.64
CA ASP A 73 9.96 -20.51 12.22
C ASP A 73 10.25 -20.37 10.71
N ARG A 74 9.21 -20.20 9.89
CA ARG A 74 9.30 -20.13 8.43
C ARG A 74 8.34 -19.11 7.85
N MET A 75 8.85 -18.32 6.92
CA MET A 75 8.10 -17.40 6.06
C MET A 75 8.20 -17.87 4.61
N HIS A 76 7.23 -17.48 3.77
CA HIS A 76 7.24 -17.71 2.32
C HIS A 76 7.49 -16.39 1.60
N ARG A 77 8.56 -16.35 0.80
CA ARG A 77 8.79 -15.29 -0.17
C ARG A 77 8.20 -15.69 -1.52
N ILE A 78 7.29 -14.88 -2.03
CA ILE A 78 6.62 -15.08 -3.30
C ILE A 78 7.10 -14.01 -4.26
N SER A 79 7.79 -14.42 -5.32
CA SER A 79 8.30 -13.54 -6.36
C SER A 79 7.45 -13.68 -7.62
N MET A 80 7.01 -12.56 -8.16
CA MET A 80 6.16 -12.48 -9.34
C MET A 80 6.99 -12.19 -10.59
N ALA A 81 6.50 -12.60 -11.76
CA ALA A 81 7.17 -12.31 -13.04
C ALA A 81 7.31 -10.79 -13.33
N SER A 82 6.47 -9.96 -12.71
CA SER A 82 6.56 -8.50 -12.77
C SER A 82 7.74 -7.91 -11.98
N GLY A 83 8.46 -8.72 -11.19
CA GLY A 83 9.50 -8.27 -10.27
C GLY A 83 8.97 -7.92 -8.87
N ARG A 84 7.64 -7.90 -8.66
CA ARG A 84 7.04 -7.71 -7.33
C ARG A 84 7.35 -8.90 -6.43
N GLU A 85 7.57 -8.63 -5.16
CA GLU A 85 7.75 -9.67 -4.14
C GLU A 85 6.92 -9.38 -2.90
N VAL A 86 6.53 -10.43 -2.19
CA VAL A 86 5.88 -10.32 -0.88
C VAL A 86 6.35 -11.47 0.01
N GLU A 87 6.61 -11.19 1.27
CA GLU A 87 7.00 -12.19 2.26
C GLU A 87 5.94 -12.32 3.36
N VAL A 88 5.36 -13.51 3.46
CA VAL A 88 4.18 -13.77 4.29
C VAL A 88 4.28 -15.06 5.08
N THR A 89 3.47 -15.19 6.13
CA THR A 89 3.39 -16.45 6.86
C THR A 89 2.76 -17.56 6.01
N PRO A 90 3.06 -18.85 6.27
CA PRO A 90 2.51 -19.97 5.50
C PRO A 90 0.98 -19.98 5.40
N SER A 91 0.28 -19.49 6.43
CA SER A 91 -1.18 -19.43 6.48
C SER A 91 -1.80 -18.19 5.85
N HIS A 92 -1.00 -17.21 5.46
CA HIS A 92 -1.49 -15.95 4.90
C HIS A 92 -2.17 -16.21 3.54
N PRO A 93 -3.44 -15.81 3.37
CA PRO A 93 -4.14 -15.97 2.10
C PRO A 93 -3.74 -14.87 1.12
N LEU A 94 -3.45 -15.26 -0.12
CA LEU A 94 -3.35 -14.36 -1.26
C LEU A 94 -4.47 -14.71 -2.25
N PHE A 95 -4.94 -13.72 -3.01
CA PHE A 95 -5.97 -13.96 -4.01
C PHE A 95 -5.36 -14.53 -5.29
N LYS A 96 -5.74 -15.77 -5.61
CA LYS A 96 -5.44 -16.40 -6.89
C LYS A 96 -6.57 -16.13 -7.87
N GLN A 97 -6.22 -15.76 -9.10
CA GLN A 97 -7.21 -15.61 -10.16
C GLN A 97 -7.67 -17.00 -10.65
N LEU A 98 -8.97 -17.28 -10.54
CA LEU A 98 -9.58 -18.53 -11.00
C LEU A 98 -10.94 -18.22 -11.65
N ASN A 99 -11.19 -18.73 -12.86
CA ASN A 99 -12.48 -18.59 -13.55
C ASN A 99 -13.00 -17.13 -13.62
N ARG A 100 -12.11 -16.15 -13.84
CA ARG A 100 -12.40 -14.70 -13.86
C ARG A 100 -12.82 -14.10 -12.50
N GLY A 101 -12.65 -14.82 -11.40
CA GLY A 101 -12.84 -14.31 -10.04
C GLY A 101 -11.57 -14.44 -9.19
N LEU A 102 -11.63 -13.88 -7.98
CA LEU A 102 -10.59 -13.98 -6.98
C LEU A 102 -10.93 -15.08 -5.98
N SER A 103 -9.98 -15.99 -5.75
CA SER A 103 -10.11 -17.08 -4.77
C SER A 103 -8.96 -17.03 -3.78
N PRO A 104 -9.21 -16.92 -2.47
CA PRO A 104 -8.15 -16.88 -1.48
C PRO A 104 -7.45 -18.25 -1.40
N ARG A 105 -6.11 -18.22 -1.44
CA ARG A 105 -5.26 -19.41 -1.35
C ARG A 105 -4.12 -19.13 -0.38
N ARG A 106 -3.84 -20.06 0.53
CA ARG A 106 -2.74 -19.93 1.49
C ARG A 106 -1.40 -19.90 0.74
N ALA A 107 -0.44 -19.13 1.27
CA ALA A 107 0.89 -19.01 0.70
C ALA A 107 1.59 -20.37 0.53
N ASP A 108 1.46 -21.28 1.51
CA ASP A 108 2.04 -22.63 1.44
C ASP A 108 1.33 -23.58 0.45
N GLN A 109 0.25 -23.13 -0.19
CA GLN A 109 -0.52 -23.89 -1.18
C GLN A 109 -0.48 -23.28 -2.58
N LEU A 110 0.35 -22.24 -2.79
CA LEU A 110 0.63 -21.67 -4.09
C LEU A 110 1.71 -22.48 -4.80
N ALA A 111 1.64 -22.51 -6.13
CA ALA A 111 2.63 -23.14 -6.98
C ALA A 111 3.17 -22.13 -8.02
N GLU A 112 4.38 -22.40 -8.53
CA GLU A 112 4.91 -21.65 -9.67
C GLU A 112 3.94 -21.68 -10.85
N GLY A 113 3.75 -20.52 -11.49
CA GLY A 113 2.78 -20.34 -12.57
C GLY A 113 1.36 -19.96 -12.10
N ASP A 114 1.09 -19.96 -10.80
CA ASP A 114 -0.17 -19.42 -10.28
C ASP A 114 -0.28 -17.91 -10.51
N LEU A 115 -1.45 -17.47 -11.00
CA LEU A 115 -1.76 -16.06 -11.19
C LEU A 115 -2.28 -15.45 -9.89
N ILE A 116 -1.50 -14.56 -9.30
CA ILE A 116 -1.86 -13.81 -8.09
C ILE A 116 -2.42 -12.45 -8.48
N ALA A 117 -3.48 -12.02 -7.79
CA ALA A 117 -4.09 -10.73 -7.99
C ALA A 117 -3.13 -9.61 -7.59
N VAL A 118 -3.05 -8.62 -8.47
CA VAL A 118 -2.30 -7.38 -8.26
C VAL A 118 -3.19 -6.23 -8.74
N PRO A 119 -3.20 -5.07 -8.07
CA PRO A 119 -3.96 -3.94 -8.57
C PRO A 119 -3.38 -3.48 -9.91
N GLU A 120 -4.24 -3.21 -10.89
CA GLU A 120 -3.85 -2.60 -12.16
C GLU A 120 -3.73 -1.08 -12.02
N ASN A 121 -4.70 -0.48 -11.34
CA ASN A 121 -4.74 0.94 -11.01
C ASN A 121 -5.20 1.10 -9.56
N ILE A 122 -4.76 2.17 -8.91
CA ILE A 122 -5.19 2.58 -7.57
C ILE A 122 -5.90 3.92 -7.71
N ASP A 123 -7.14 3.98 -7.25
CA ASP A 123 -7.95 5.20 -7.22
C ASP A 123 -8.02 5.70 -5.77
N ALA A 124 -6.95 6.35 -5.34
CA ALA A 124 -6.81 6.89 -3.99
C ALA A 124 -7.22 8.36 -3.92
N ASP A 125 -7.45 8.86 -2.71
CA ASP A 125 -7.75 10.27 -2.45
C ASP A 125 -6.44 11.07 -2.40
N TRP A 126 -5.78 11.18 -3.55
CA TRP A 126 -4.48 11.82 -3.68
C TRP A 126 -4.57 13.31 -3.37
N ASP A 127 -3.64 13.81 -2.55
CA ASP A 127 -3.35 15.25 -2.48
C ASP A 127 -2.30 15.59 -3.55
N ASP A 128 -2.77 15.92 -4.75
CA ASP A 128 -1.93 16.37 -5.87
C ASP A 128 -1.47 17.83 -5.73
N SER A 129 -1.67 18.47 -4.57
CA SER A 129 -1.21 19.84 -4.35
C SER A 129 0.31 19.90 -4.12
N LEU A 130 0.95 20.86 -4.77
CA LEU A 130 2.38 21.12 -4.59
C LEU A 130 2.53 22.39 -3.74
N ASP A 131 2.86 22.22 -2.46
CA ASP A 131 3.24 23.33 -1.59
C ASP A 131 4.72 23.68 -1.80
N VAL A 132 4.99 24.46 -2.86
CA VAL A 132 6.34 24.88 -3.21
C VAL A 132 6.54 26.33 -2.76
N SER A 133 7.55 26.58 -1.94
CA SER A 133 7.93 27.94 -1.60
C SER A 133 8.53 28.63 -2.83
N PHE A 134 7.85 29.65 -3.36
CA PHE A 134 8.40 30.51 -4.42
C PHE A 134 8.43 31.97 -3.98
N GLN A 135 9.45 32.70 -4.45
CA GLN A 135 9.57 34.11 -4.15
C GLN A 135 8.59 34.91 -5.02
N GLN A 136 7.56 35.47 -4.38
CA GLN A 136 6.64 36.38 -5.05
C GLN A 136 7.31 37.75 -5.22
N VAL A 137 7.51 38.18 -6.46
CA VAL A 137 8.16 39.46 -6.77
C VAL A 137 7.10 40.49 -7.14
N GLU A 138 6.88 41.48 -6.29
CA GLU A 138 6.09 42.68 -6.62
C GLU A 138 6.98 43.71 -7.35
N ALA A 139 7.25 43.49 -8.63
CA ALA A 139 7.91 44.46 -9.49
C ALA A 139 6.99 44.89 -10.63
N TYR A 140 7.03 46.17 -11.02
CA TYR A 140 6.20 46.75 -12.08
C TYR A 140 6.31 46.03 -13.44
N ASN A 141 7.35 45.21 -13.66
CA ASN A 141 7.60 44.44 -14.87
C ASN A 141 7.78 42.93 -14.60
N ALA A 142 7.24 42.38 -13.51
CA ALA A 142 7.35 40.95 -13.23
C ALA A 142 6.62 40.13 -14.31
N ASN A 143 7.26 39.05 -14.79
CA ASN A 143 6.59 38.08 -15.64
C ASN A 143 5.47 37.42 -14.85
N SER A 144 4.22 37.62 -15.25
CA SER A 144 3.09 36.93 -14.62
C SER A 144 3.06 35.48 -15.07
N PHE A 145 3.08 34.56 -14.12
CA PHE A 145 2.89 33.14 -14.36
C PHE A 145 1.59 32.70 -13.71
N THR A 146 0.70 32.11 -14.50
CA THR A 146 -0.50 31.44 -13.98
C THR A 146 -0.23 29.95 -14.07
N PRO A 147 0.00 29.26 -12.95
CA PRO A 147 0.22 27.82 -12.99
C PRO A 147 -1.03 27.13 -13.53
N PRO A 148 -0.86 26.06 -14.32
CA PRO A 148 -1.99 25.24 -14.73
C PRO A 148 -2.61 24.57 -13.50
N THR A 149 -3.93 24.44 -13.49
CA THR A 149 -4.67 23.81 -12.38
C THR A 149 -4.63 22.28 -12.41
N ARG A 150 -4.05 21.70 -13.47
CA ARG A 150 -3.88 20.26 -13.65
C ARG A 150 -2.58 19.99 -14.39
N VAL A 151 -1.97 18.85 -14.10
CA VAL A 151 -0.81 18.35 -14.84
C VAL A 151 -1.29 17.68 -16.13
N ASP A 152 -1.06 18.31 -17.28
CA ASP A 152 -1.30 17.67 -18.58
C ASP A 152 -0.11 16.76 -18.98
N PRO A 153 -0.26 15.87 -19.97
CA PRO A 153 0.81 14.95 -20.37
C PRO A 153 2.13 15.63 -20.77
N THR A 154 2.09 16.85 -21.30
CA THR A 154 3.30 17.61 -21.68
C THR A 154 4.02 18.10 -20.44
N LEU A 155 3.28 18.66 -19.48
CA LEU A 155 3.83 19.09 -18.20
C LEU A 155 4.34 17.90 -17.38
N ALA A 156 3.59 16.79 -17.32
CA ALA A 156 4.01 15.55 -16.67
C ALA A 156 5.34 15.05 -17.25
N ARG A 157 5.48 15.05 -18.58
CA ARG A 157 6.71 14.65 -19.26
C ARG A 157 7.88 15.56 -18.93
N LEU A 158 7.64 16.88 -18.86
CA LEU A 158 8.68 17.85 -18.49
C LEU A 158 9.14 17.64 -17.04
N LEU A 159 8.19 17.52 -16.09
CA LEU A 159 8.51 17.26 -14.68
C LEU A 159 9.25 15.94 -14.51
N GLY A 160 8.81 14.89 -15.21
CA GLY A 160 9.49 13.60 -15.21
C GLY A 160 10.93 13.68 -15.74
N TYR A 161 11.19 14.51 -16.75
CA TYR A 161 12.57 14.75 -17.23
C TYR A 161 13.42 15.47 -16.17
N ILE A 162 12.87 16.49 -15.50
CA ILE A 162 13.59 17.29 -14.48
C ILE A 162 13.92 16.46 -13.24
N ILE A 163 13.01 15.58 -12.79
CA ILE A 163 13.21 14.75 -11.59
C ILE A 163 14.21 13.61 -11.85
N ALA A 164 14.33 13.16 -13.10
CA ALA A 164 15.21 12.05 -13.48
C ALA A 164 16.68 12.45 -13.70
N GLU A 165 17.00 13.75 -13.79
CA GLU A 165 18.37 14.29 -13.77
C GLU A 165 18.89 14.50 -12.34
#